data_AF-A0A526TVL2-F1
#
_entry.id   AF-A0A526TVL2-F1
#
_cell.length_a   1.000
_cell.length_b   1.000
_cell.length_c   1.000
_cell.angle_alpha   90.00
_cell.angle_beta   90.00
_cell.angle_gamma   90.00
#
_symmetry.space_group_name_H-M   'P 1'
#
loop_
_entity.id
_entity.type
_entity.pdbx_description
1 polymer ?
#
loop_
_entity_poly.entity_id
_entity_poly.type
_entity_poly.pdbx_seq_one_letter_code
_entity_poly.pdbx_strand_id
1 'polypeptide(L)'
;MRLLFALLLMLMSTAAAVAERRVALIIALDDFRLDAKGADVALVYFSGHGVEISGDNRLLPIDADASSLDALEKTSLPLEEVRDSVAATAKVGLIMLD
;
A
#
# COMPACT_ATOMS: atom_id res chain seq x y z
N MET A 1 2.49 -8.69 -31.32
CA MET A 1 1.80 -8.21 -30.09
C MET A 1 2.55 -8.51 -28.79
N ARG A 2 3.09 -9.72 -28.56
CA ARG A 2 3.81 -10.05 -27.31
C ARG A 2 5.08 -9.20 -27.06
N LEU A 3 5.87 -8.92 -28.11
CA LEU A 3 7.08 -8.08 -27.99
C LEU A 3 6.77 -6.62 -27.63
N LEU A 4 5.71 -6.05 -28.21
CA LEU A 4 5.32 -4.66 -27.95
C LEU A 4 4.81 -4.48 -26.52
N PHE A 5 4.12 -5.49 -25.98
CA PHE A 5 3.62 -5.50 -24.61
C PHE A 5 4.76 -5.63 -23.58
N ALA A 6 5.75 -6.47 -23.86
CA ALA A 6 6.94 -6.60 -23.02
C ALA A 6 7.79 -5.31 -23.05
N LEU A 7 7.91 -4.66 -24.21
CA LEU A 7 8.63 -3.39 -24.34
C LEU A 7 7.91 -2.24 -23.61
N LEU A 8 6.58 -2.22 -23.62
CA LEU A 8 5.78 -1.26 -22.87
C LEU A 8 5.95 -1.45 -21.34
N LEU A 9 5.97 -2.70 -20.87
CA LEU A 9 6.25 -3.04 -19.47
C LEU A 9 7.68 -2.65 -19.05
N MET A 10 8.66 -2.78 -19.95
CA MET A 10 10.06 -2.36 -19.69
C MET A 10 10.25 -0.83 -19.65
N LEU A 11 9.31 -0.05 -20.20
CA LEU A 11 9.34 1.42 -20.16
C LEU A 11 8.61 2.01 -18.94
N MET A 12 7.90 1.18 -18.18
CA MET A 12 7.30 1.59 -16.91
C MET A 12 8.34 1.43 -15.81
N SER A 13 8.69 2.50 -15.10
CA SER A 13 9.51 2.38 -13.90
C SER A 13 8.71 1.63 -12.84
N THR A 14 9.11 0.40 -12.53
CA THR A 14 8.53 -0.38 -11.43
C THR A 14 9.34 -0.13 -10.17
N ALA A 15 8.73 0.52 -9.18
CA ALA A 15 9.22 0.52 -7.81
C ALA A 15 8.45 -0.53 -7.00
N ALA A 16 9.18 -1.40 -6.30
CA ALA A 16 8.60 -2.45 -5.47
C ALA A 16 9.24 -2.40 -4.08
N ALA A 17 8.41 -2.22 -3.07
CA ALA A 17 8.80 -2.30 -1.66
C ALA A 17 8.00 -3.42 -0.98
N VAL A 18 8.64 -4.16 -0.08
CA VAL A 18 8.01 -5.23 0.72
C VAL A 18 8.18 -4.89 2.18
N ALA A 19 7.09 -4.91 2.94
CA ALA A 19 7.08 -4.56 4.35
C ALA A 19 6.03 -5.36 5.13
N GLU A 20 6.46 -5.96 6.23
CA GLU A 20 5.60 -6.78 7.10
C GLU A 20 5.32 -6.11 8.46
N ARG A 21 6.26 -5.29 8.94
CA ARG A 21 6.14 -4.54 10.20
C ARG A 21 5.61 -3.14 9.97
N ARG A 22 4.96 -2.56 10.97
CA ARG A 22 4.35 -1.23 10.89
C ARG A 22 5.32 -0.16 10.38
N VAL A 23 6.50 -0.07 10.99
CA VAL A 23 7.49 0.96 10.63
C VAL A 23 7.97 0.77 9.19
N ALA A 24 8.21 -0.48 8.78
CA ALA A 24 8.61 -0.79 7.42
C ALA A 24 7.49 -0.44 6.42
N LEU A 25 6.23 -0.65 6.79
CA LEU A 25 5.08 -0.36 5.93
C LEU A 25 4.92 1.13 5.69
N ILE A 26 5.14 1.95 6.73
CA ILE A 26 5.15 3.42 6.61
C ILE A 26 6.27 3.87 5.67
N ILE A 27 7.49 3.36 5.86
CA ILE A 27 8.63 3.70 5.00
C ILE A 27 8.34 3.29 3.55
N ALA A 28 7.83 2.08 3.33
CA ALA A 28 7.46 1.59 2.01
C ALA A 28 6.38 2.47 1.34
N LEU A 29 5.43 2.98 2.12
CA LEU A 29 4.39 3.88 1.61
C LEU A 29 4.95 5.26 1.25
N ASP A 30 5.92 5.77 2.02
CA ASP A 30 6.63 7.01 1.70
C ASP A 30 7.49 6.89 0.45
N ASP A 31 8.25 5.80 0.32
CA ASP A 31 9.02 5.49 -0.89
C ASP A 31 8.10 5.35 -2.10
N PHE A 32 6.98 4.63 -1.95
CA PHE A 32 5.95 4.53 -2.98
C PHE A 32 5.42 5.90 -3.43
N ARG A 33 5.17 6.83 -2.50
CA ARG A 33 4.69 8.19 -2.84
C ARG A 33 5.69 8.95 -3.70
N LEU A 34 6.98 8.78 -3.43
CA LEU A 34 8.05 9.42 -4.19
C LEU A 34 8.20 8.80 -5.57
N ASP A 35 8.26 7.47 -5.62
CA ASP A 35 8.54 6.73 -6.84
C ASP A 35 7.36 6.73 -7.82
N ALA A 36 6.12 6.68 -7.32
CA ALA A 36 4.93 6.62 -8.15
C ALA A 36 4.44 8.01 -8.62
N LYS A 37 5.11 9.10 -8.23
CA LYS A 37 4.65 10.46 -8.52
C LYS A 37 4.54 10.72 -10.03
N GLY A 38 3.30 10.90 -10.51
CA GLY A 38 3.01 11.15 -11.92
C GLY A 38 2.91 9.87 -12.77
N ALA A 39 2.84 8.70 -12.14
CA ALA A 39 2.65 7.43 -12.84
C ALA A 39 1.27 7.37 -13.53
N ASP A 40 1.20 6.64 -14.64
CA ASP A 40 -0.09 6.37 -15.29
C ASP A 40 -0.92 5.37 -14.46
N VAL A 41 -0.25 4.41 -13.81
CA VAL A 41 -0.85 3.37 -12.97
C VAL A 41 -0.02 3.19 -11.71
N ALA A 42 -0.67 3.08 -10.56
CA ALA A 42 -0.07 2.64 -9.31
C ALA A 42 -0.83 1.46 -8.71
N LEU A 43 -0.07 0.52 -8.13
CA LEU A 43 -0.60 -0.69 -7.50
C LEU A 43 -0.04 -0.80 -6.08
N VAL A 44 -0.93 -0.99 -5.11
CA VAL A 44 -0.58 -1.49 -3.78
C VAL A 44 -1.23 -2.85 -3.59
N TYR A 45 -0.42 -3.83 -3.17
CA TYR A 45 -0.87 -5.15 -2.79
C TYR A 45 -0.56 -5.38 -1.30
N PHE A 46 -1.55 -5.84 -0.56
CA PHE A 46 -1.39 -6.26 0.82
C PHE A 46 -2.05 -7.63 1.00
N SER A 47 -1.32 -8.57 1.59
CA SER A 47 -1.83 -9.89 1.98
C SER A 47 -1.57 -10.07 3.46
N GLY A 48 -2.64 -10.22 4.22
CA GLY A 48 -2.59 -10.20 5.66
C GLY A 48 -3.93 -9.84 6.29
N HIS A 49 -3.95 -9.68 7.60
CA HIS A 49 -5.20 -9.42 8.30
C HIS A 49 -5.58 -7.94 8.21
N GLY A 50 -6.87 -7.67 8.06
CA GLY A 50 -7.46 -6.36 8.25
C GLY A 50 -8.41 -6.36 9.44
N VAL A 51 -8.67 -5.18 10.00
CA VAL A 51 -9.70 -4.97 11.02
C VAL A 51 -10.48 -3.70 10.70
N GLU A 52 -11.77 -3.68 11.04
CA GLU A 52 -12.57 -2.47 11.05
C GLU A 52 -12.71 -1.99 12.50
N ILE A 53 -12.33 -0.73 12.76
CA ILE A 53 -12.49 -0.08 14.07
C ILE A 53 -13.35 1.16 13.85
N SER A 54 -14.57 1.17 14.39
CA SER A 54 -15.49 2.31 14.29
C SER A 54 -15.80 2.76 12.84
N GLY A 55 -15.76 1.83 11.88
CA GLY A 55 -15.95 2.11 10.45
C GLY A 55 -14.67 2.39 9.66
N ASP A 56 -13.51 2.47 10.34
CA ASP A 56 -12.22 2.66 9.69
C ASP A 56 -11.55 1.31 9.42
N ASN A 57 -11.37 0.98 8.14
CA ASN A 57 -10.61 -0.19 7.72
C ASN A 57 -9.12 0.03 7.94
N ARG A 58 -8.46 -0.94 8.60
CA ARG A 58 -7.04 -0.87 8.94
C ARG A 58 -6.34 -2.16 8.58
N LEU A 59 -5.12 -2.04 8.08
CA LEU A 59 -4.21 -3.14 7.78
C LEU A 59 -3.42 -3.49 9.05
N LEU A 60 -3.31 -4.79 9.35
CA LEU A 60 -2.58 -5.28 10.51
C LEU A 60 -1.19 -5.75 10.11
N PRO A 61 -0.12 -4.99 10.42
CA PRO A 61 1.24 -5.50 10.30
C PRO A 61 1.49 -6.62 11.32
N ILE A 62 2.54 -7.41 11.09
CA ILE A 62 2.86 -8.59 11.93
C ILE A 62 3.15 -8.26 13.40
N ASP A 63 3.47 -6.99 13.68
CA ASP A 63 3.80 -6.45 15.00
C ASP A 63 2.68 -5.57 15.57
N ALA A 64 1.45 -5.67 15.04
CA ALA A 64 0.28 -5.04 15.61
C ALA A 64 0.01 -5.58 17.03
N ASP A 65 -0.24 -4.66 17.97
CA ASP A 65 -0.53 -4.97 19.37
C ASP A 65 -2.05 -5.11 19.58
N ALA A 66 -2.52 -6.35 19.72
CA ALA A 66 -3.92 -6.68 19.97
C ALA A 66 -4.29 -6.75 21.47
N SER A 67 -3.47 -6.20 22.38
CA SER A 67 -3.74 -6.22 23.83
C SER A 67 -4.93 -5.34 24.24
N SER A 68 -5.26 -4.32 23.44
CA SER A 68 -6.42 -3.43 23.62
C SER A 68 -6.81 -2.77 22.31
N LEU A 69 -8.03 -2.24 22.22
CA LEU A 69 -8.48 -1.48 21.05
C LEU A 69 -7.59 -0.26 20.78
N ASP A 70 -7.23 0.48 21.83
CA ASP A 70 -6.33 1.64 21.77
C ASP A 70 -4.93 1.29 21.22
N ALA A 71 -4.38 0.15 21.63
CA ALA A 71 -3.09 -0.32 21.15
C ALA A 71 -3.16 -0.78 19.69
N LEU A 72 -4.24 -1.49 19.34
CA LEU A 72 -4.47 -1.99 17.98
C LEU A 72 -4.66 -0.84 16.99
N GLU A 73 -5.38 0.21 17.38
CA GLU A 73 -5.59 1.41 16.57
C GLU A 73 -4.27 2.15 16.29
N LYS A 74 -3.38 2.23 17.30
CA LYS A 74 -2.07 2.89 17.20
C LYS A 74 -1.06 2.06 16.39
N THR A 75 -1.16 0.75 16.43
CA THR A 75 -0.18 -0.18 15.82
C THR A 75 -0.61 -0.74 14.46
N SER A 76 -1.85 -0.48 14.02
CA SER A 76 -2.32 -0.74 12.67
C SER A 76 -2.03 0.43 11.72
N LEU A 77 -2.22 0.21 10.41
CA LEU A 77 -2.16 1.25 9.38
C LEU A 77 -3.57 1.50 8.81
N PRO A 78 -4.08 2.74 8.78
CA PRO A 78 -5.35 3.03 8.12
C PRO A 78 -5.30 2.72 6.62
N LEU A 79 -6.28 1.98 6.10
CA LEU A 79 -6.39 1.71 4.66
C LEU A 79 -6.63 3.01 3.87
N GLU A 80 -7.30 3.97 4.48
CA GLU A 80 -7.49 5.30 3.90
C GLU A 80 -6.15 5.99 3.59
N GLU A 81 -5.13 5.83 4.44
CA GLU A 81 -3.81 6.40 4.18
C GLU A 81 -3.18 5.79 2.92
N VAL A 82 -3.33 4.49 2.71
CA VAL A 82 -2.88 3.80 1.49
C VAL A 82 -3.66 4.31 0.28
N ARG A 83 -5.00 4.42 0.40
CA ARG A 83 -5.87 4.92 -0.65
C ARG A 83 -5.49 6.33 -1.10
N ASP A 84 -5.28 7.22 -0.15
CA ASP A 84 -4.93 8.61 -0.42
C ASP A 84 -3.54 8.72 -1.07
N SER A 85 -2.61 7.85 -0.66
CA SER A 85 -1.29 7.75 -1.27
C SER A 85 -1.36 7.33 -2.74
N VAL A 86 -2.17 6.32 -3.05
CA VAL A 86 -2.36 5.84 -4.42
C VAL A 86 -3.08 6.89 -5.28
N ALA A 87 -4.11 7.54 -4.74
CA ALA A 87 -4.88 8.56 -5.43
C ALA A 87 -4.04 9.82 -5.74
N ALA A 88 -3.06 10.15 -4.89
CA ALA A 88 -2.19 11.31 -5.08
C ALA A 88 -1.06 11.08 -6.10
N THR A 89 -0.71 9.82 -6.40
CA THR A 89 0.50 9.50 -7.18
C THR A 89 0.19 9.16 -8.64
N ALA A 90 -0.93 8.50 -8.92
CA ALA A 90 -1.23 8.00 -10.26
C ALA A 90 -2.64 8.34 -10.78
N LYS A 91 -2.81 8.32 -12.11
CA LYS A 91 -4.11 8.51 -12.77
C LYS A 91 -5.06 7.34 -12.50
N VAL A 92 -4.51 6.12 -12.49
CA VAL A 92 -5.24 4.90 -12.18
C VAL A 92 -4.61 4.25 -10.97
N GLY A 93 -5.40 4.09 -9.91
CA GLY A 93 -4.99 3.41 -8.68
C GLY A 93 -5.64 2.04 -8.54
N LEU A 94 -4.85 1.02 -8.26
CA LEU A 94 -5.33 -0.31 -7.89
C LEU A 94 -4.84 -0.65 -6.49
N ILE A 95 -5.76 -1.07 -5.62
CA ILE A 95 -5.45 -1.58 -4.29
C ILE A 95 -6.02 -2.98 -4.22
N MET A 96 -5.16 -3.95 -3.97
CA MET A 96 -5.52 -5.36 -3.86
C MET A 96 -5.28 -5.81 -2.43
N LEU A 97 -6.33 -6.35 -1.82
CA LEU A 97 -6.32 -6.93 -0.49
C LEU A 97 -6.67 -8.42 -0.63
N ASP A 98 -5.86 -9.27 -0.01
CA ASP A 98 -6.08 -10.72 0.15
C ASP A 98 -6.41 -11.03 1.61
#